data_AF-A0A674MMK2-F1
#
_entry.id   AF-A0A674MMK2-F1
#
_cell.length_a   1.000
_cell.length_b   1.000
_cell.length_c   1.000
_cell.angle_alpha   90.00
_cell.angle_beta   90.00
_cell.angle_gamma   90.00
#
_symmetry.space_group_name_H-M   'P 1'
#
loop_
_entity.id
_entity.type
_entity.pdbx_description
1 polymer ?
#
loop_
_entity_poly.entity_id
_entity_poly.type
_entity_poly.pdbx_seq_one_letter_code
_entity_poly.pdbx_strand_id
1 'polypeptide(L)'
;MCGSSVPLWKQKSGCGDQPVIWDYHVILLQASLESDTQVYDLDSELSFPCSLELYASQALRSDHSLRPMYHRKFRVIPAEIFLMNFASDRSHMRNPDGTWKMPPPPYPPIRTAESQMNLETFINMNPPSFPVGTTAPPVMCRYAQEAEVYRFDGSVLLS
;
A
#
# COMPACT_ATOMS: atom_id res chain seq x y z
N MET A 1 -13.62 -14.05 -1.64
CA MET A 1 -12.36 -13.48 -2.15
C MET A 1 -11.24 -14.40 -1.70
N CYS A 2 -10.41 -14.90 -2.62
CA CYS A 2 -9.14 -15.50 -2.23
C CYS A 2 -8.26 -14.32 -1.79
N GLY A 3 -8.08 -14.13 -0.49
CA GLY A 3 -7.38 -12.96 0.04
C GLY A 3 -5.93 -12.96 -0.42
N SER A 4 -5.45 -11.80 -0.86
CA SER A 4 -4.02 -11.56 -1.00
C SER A 4 -3.30 -11.86 0.30
N SER A 5 -2.06 -12.35 0.20
CA SER A 5 -1.22 -12.64 1.36
C SER A 5 0.14 -12.01 1.12
N VAL A 6 0.39 -10.92 1.83
CA VAL A 6 1.52 -10.02 1.60
C VAL A 6 2.48 -10.16 2.78
N PRO A 7 3.58 -10.91 2.63
CA PRO A 7 4.59 -10.98 3.67
C PRO A 7 5.41 -9.68 3.71
N LEU A 8 5.49 -9.08 4.89
CA LEU A 8 6.30 -7.89 5.14
C LEU A 8 7.07 -8.04 6.44
N TRP A 9 8.39 -7.90 6.37
CA TRP A 9 9.29 -7.97 7.52
C TRP A 9 9.45 -6.62 8.19
N LYS A 10 10.07 -6.61 9.39
CA LYS A 10 10.32 -5.39 10.17
C LYS A 10 9.05 -4.60 10.41
N GLN A 11 8.01 -5.29 10.87
CA GLN A 11 6.71 -4.71 11.21
C GLN A 11 6.52 -4.76 12.72
N LYS A 12 5.98 -3.69 13.31
CA LYS A 12 5.81 -3.53 14.78
C LYS A 12 4.92 -4.60 15.41
N SER A 13 3.99 -5.16 14.64
CA SER A 13 3.11 -6.27 15.06
C SER A 13 3.75 -7.64 14.84
N GLY A 14 4.96 -7.69 14.26
CA GLY A 14 5.72 -8.90 14.01
C GLY A 14 6.38 -9.48 15.27
N CYS A 15 6.95 -10.67 15.11
CA CYS A 15 7.70 -11.35 16.17
C CYS A 15 9.03 -11.86 15.62
N GLY A 16 10.14 -11.33 16.14
CA GLY A 16 11.48 -11.70 15.69
C GLY A 16 11.69 -11.39 14.21
N ASP A 17 12.24 -12.36 13.45
CA ASP A 17 12.51 -12.21 12.01
C ASP A 17 11.38 -12.78 11.12
N GLN A 18 10.19 -13.02 11.67
CA GLN A 18 9.04 -13.48 10.89
C GLN A 18 8.31 -12.30 10.23
N PRO A 19 7.79 -12.46 9.00
CA PRO A 19 6.97 -11.45 8.39
C PRO A 19 5.59 -11.39 9.04
N VAL A 20 4.98 -10.21 9.02
CA VAL A 20 3.53 -10.06 9.17
C VAL A 20 2.90 -10.36 7.81
N ILE A 21 1.80 -11.12 7.80
CA ILE A 21 1.04 -11.42 6.59
C ILE A 21 -0.15 -10.47 6.54
N TRP A 22 -0.07 -9.50 5.63
CA TRP A 22 -1.13 -8.53 5.38
C TRP A 22 -2.07 -9.01 4.27
N ASP A 23 -3.32 -8.59 4.32
CA ASP A 23 -4.24 -8.68 3.18
C ASP A 23 -3.92 -7.60 2.13
N TYR A 24 -3.54 -6.41 2.61
CA TYR A 24 -2.87 -5.35 1.86
C TYR A 24 -2.09 -4.45 2.82
N HIS A 25 -1.08 -3.72 2.33
CA HIS A 25 -0.35 -2.72 3.14
C HIS A 25 -0.12 -1.43 2.38
N VAL A 26 -0.24 -0.28 3.03
CA VAL A 26 -0.04 1.04 2.40
C VAL A 26 1.19 1.71 2.99
N ILE A 27 2.08 2.19 2.12
CA ILE A 27 3.22 3.03 2.46
C ILE A 27 3.20 4.30 1.62
N LEU A 28 3.83 5.36 2.08
CA LEU A 28 4.05 6.57 1.27
C LEU A 28 5.49 6.58 0.74
N LEU A 29 5.64 6.84 -0.56
CA LEU A 29 6.92 7.13 -1.19
C LEU A 29 7.03 8.62 -1.47
N GLN A 30 8.16 9.21 -1.06
CA GLN A 30 8.52 10.56 -1.44
C GLN A 30 9.74 10.51 -2.34
N ALA A 31 9.55 10.83 -3.62
CA ALA A 31 10.62 10.88 -4.60
C ALA A 31 11.10 12.33 -4.77
N SER A 32 12.40 12.54 -4.89
CA SER A 32 13.00 13.86 -5.11
C SER A 32 14.03 13.79 -6.23
N LEU A 33 14.25 14.91 -6.93
CA LEU A 33 15.35 15.03 -7.90
C LEU A 33 16.71 15.22 -7.21
N GLU A 34 16.71 15.68 -5.97
CA GLU A 34 17.90 16.11 -5.24
C GLU A 34 18.31 15.14 -4.13
N SER A 35 17.50 14.12 -3.85
CA SER A 35 17.74 13.15 -2.77
C SER A 35 17.14 11.79 -3.08
N ASP A 36 17.62 10.77 -2.37
CA ASP A 36 17.10 9.42 -2.45
C ASP A 36 15.62 9.34 -2.05
N THR A 37 14.88 8.44 -2.71
CA THR A 37 13.48 8.15 -2.40
C THR A 37 13.33 7.69 -0.95
N GLN A 38 12.41 8.33 -0.23
CA GLN A 38 12.10 8.00 1.16
C GLN A 38 10.79 7.20 1.26
N VAL A 39 10.78 6.25 2.19
CA VAL A 39 9.63 5.43 2.54
C VAL A 39 9.12 5.84 3.91
N TYR A 40 7.81 6.05 4.00
CA TYR A 40 7.08 6.30 5.23
C TYR A 40 6.11 5.14 5.45
N ASP A 41 6.50 4.22 6.34
CA ASP A 41 5.66 3.13 6.82
C ASP A 41 5.45 3.29 8.33
N LEU A 42 4.22 3.61 8.74
CA LEU A 42 3.88 3.79 10.15
C LEU A 42 3.90 2.49 10.95
N ASP A 43 3.85 1.34 10.28
CA ASP A 43 3.85 0.02 10.90
C ASP A 43 5.25 -0.63 10.91
N SER A 44 6.28 0.04 10.37
CA SER A 44 7.64 -0.51 10.33
C SER A 44 8.44 -0.32 11.63
N GLU A 45 9.32 -1.27 11.93
CA GLU A 45 10.38 -1.16 12.94
C GLU A 45 11.63 -0.41 12.44
N LEU A 46 11.72 -0.14 11.12
CA LEU A 46 12.81 0.65 10.54
C LEU A 46 12.68 2.12 10.94
N SER A 47 13.71 2.92 10.62
CA SER A 47 13.63 4.37 10.84
C SER A 47 12.46 4.98 10.06
N PHE A 48 11.90 6.08 10.57
CA PHE A 48 10.78 6.77 9.94
C PHE A 48 11.15 8.24 9.67
N PRO A 49 11.32 8.64 8.40
CA PRO A 49 11.38 7.79 7.20
C PRO A 49 12.65 6.92 7.13
N CYS A 50 12.69 6.00 6.16
CA CYS A 50 13.91 5.32 5.74
C CYS A 50 14.10 5.39 4.22
N SER A 51 15.30 5.12 3.72
CA SER A 51 15.52 5.03 2.27
C SER A 51 14.77 3.84 1.66
N LEU A 52 14.39 3.97 0.38
CA LEU A 52 13.77 2.86 -0.34
C LEU A 52 14.69 1.64 -0.43
N GLU A 53 16.00 1.83 -0.56
CA GLU A 53 16.98 0.75 -0.54
C GLU A 53 16.94 -0.04 0.78
N LEU A 54 16.91 0.66 1.93
CA LEU A 54 16.83 0.00 3.23
C LEU A 54 15.51 -0.75 3.39
N TYR A 55 14.39 -0.12 3.00
CA TYR A 55 13.08 -0.74 3.07
C TYR A 55 12.97 -1.97 2.17
N ALA A 56 13.46 -1.87 0.94
CA ALA A 56 13.45 -2.96 -0.03
C ALA A 56 14.31 -4.14 0.42
N SER A 57 15.46 -3.89 1.03
CA SER A 57 16.36 -4.95 1.50
C SER A 57 15.89 -5.63 2.79
N GLN A 58 15.30 -4.87 3.73
CA GLN A 58 14.98 -5.38 5.07
C GLN A 58 13.51 -5.77 5.26
N ALA A 59 12.58 -4.92 4.79
CA ALA A 59 11.14 -5.10 4.99
C ALA A 59 10.52 -5.90 3.83
N LEU A 60 10.82 -5.52 2.58
CA LEU A 60 10.38 -6.31 1.43
C LEU A 60 11.23 -7.57 1.30
N ARG A 61 12.55 -7.48 1.17
CA ARG A 61 13.41 -8.61 0.75
C ARG A 61 13.02 -9.13 -0.64
N SER A 62 13.74 -10.14 -1.12
CA SER A 62 13.52 -10.74 -2.45
C SER A 62 12.32 -11.70 -2.48
N ASP A 63 11.53 -11.63 -3.55
CA ASP A 63 10.46 -12.59 -3.84
C ASP A 63 10.97 -13.97 -4.30
N HIS A 64 12.27 -14.11 -4.61
CA HIS A 64 12.84 -15.36 -5.14
C HIS A 64 12.68 -16.56 -4.19
N SER A 65 12.71 -16.32 -2.87
CA SER A 65 12.53 -17.35 -1.86
C SER A 65 11.06 -17.53 -1.45
N LEU A 66 10.16 -16.68 -1.94
CA LEU A 66 8.74 -16.75 -1.68
C LEU A 66 8.06 -17.71 -2.66
N ARG A 67 7.03 -18.42 -2.18
CA ARG A 67 6.13 -19.14 -3.09
C ARG A 67 5.42 -18.13 -4.00
N PRO A 68 5.11 -18.47 -5.27
CA PRO A 68 4.47 -17.53 -6.19
C PRO A 68 3.17 -16.90 -5.68
N MET A 69 2.43 -17.59 -4.83
CA MET A 69 1.21 -17.05 -4.20
C MET A 69 1.45 -15.89 -3.21
N TYR A 70 2.70 -15.69 -2.78
CA TYR A 70 3.14 -14.61 -1.90
C TYR A 70 3.99 -13.56 -2.64
N HIS A 71 4.09 -13.66 -3.98
CA HIS A 71 4.77 -12.64 -4.78
C HIS A 71 3.98 -11.35 -4.72
N ARG A 72 4.66 -10.30 -4.30
CA ARG A 72 4.02 -9.03 -3.98
C ARG A 72 3.78 -8.22 -5.23
N LYS A 73 2.70 -7.47 -5.22
CA LYS A 73 2.37 -6.51 -6.27
C LYS A 73 2.23 -5.13 -5.69
N PHE A 74 2.68 -4.15 -6.47
CA PHE A 74 2.67 -2.76 -6.07
C PHE A 74 1.75 -1.99 -7.01
N ARG A 75 0.81 -1.24 -6.44
CA ARG A 75 0.08 -0.19 -7.14
C ARG A 75 0.59 1.16 -6.66
N VAL A 76 1.23 1.88 -7.56
CA VAL A 76 1.76 3.22 -7.30
C VAL A 76 0.73 4.25 -7.76
N ILE A 77 0.31 5.12 -6.85
CA ILE A 77 -0.73 6.12 -7.08
C ILE A 77 -0.18 7.48 -6.66
N PRO A 78 -0.15 8.49 -7.55
CA PRO A 78 0.24 9.84 -7.14
C PRO A 78 -0.60 10.32 -5.95
N ALA A 79 0.04 10.98 -4.98
CA ALA A 79 -0.59 11.37 -3.74
C ALA A 79 -1.82 12.26 -3.96
N GLU A 80 -1.75 13.18 -4.92
CA GLU A 80 -2.89 14.03 -5.32
C GLU A 80 -4.07 13.19 -5.82
N ILE A 81 -3.81 12.20 -6.68
CA ILE A 81 -4.85 11.29 -7.19
C ILE A 81 -5.44 10.44 -6.05
N PHE A 82 -4.61 9.96 -5.13
CA PHE A 82 -5.09 9.24 -3.94
C PHE A 82 -6.01 10.12 -3.09
N LEU A 83 -5.57 11.34 -2.77
CA LEU A 83 -6.35 12.29 -1.95
C LEU A 83 -7.68 12.68 -2.60
N MET A 84 -7.70 12.86 -3.92
CA MET A 84 -8.92 13.21 -4.66
C MET A 84 -9.92 12.07 -4.78
N ASN A 85 -9.45 10.81 -4.86
CA ASN A 85 -10.29 9.68 -5.27
C ASN A 85 -10.54 8.65 -4.17
N PHE A 86 -9.72 8.58 -3.12
CA PHE A 86 -9.84 7.54 -2.10
C PHE A 86 -11.08 7.74 -1.22
N ALA A 87 -11.88 6.70 -1.07
CA ALA A 87 -13.03 6.66 -0.17
C ALA A 87 -13.10 5.32 0.57
N SER A 88 -13.29 5.38 1.88
CA SER A 88 -13.54 4.19 2.71
C SER A 88 -14.51 4.51 3.84
N ASP A 89 -15.65 3.83 3.85
CA ASP A 89 -16.62 3.86 4.94
C ASP A 89 -16.21 2.96 6.13
N ARG A 90 -15.07 2.27 6.02
CA ARG A 90 -14.48 1.34 6.99
C ARG A 90 -15.32 0.07 7.23
N SER A 91 -16.33 -0.21 6.41
CA SER A 91 -17.19 -1.40 6.55
C SER A 91 -16.41 -2.71 6.57
N HIS A 92 -15.31 -2.82 5.83
CA HIS A 92 -14.42 -3.99 5.79
C HIS A 92 -13.74 -4.33 7.16
N MET A 93 -13.64 -3.35 8.06
CA MET A 93 -13.09 -3.50 9.40
C MET A 93 -14.13 -3.90 10.45
N ARG A 94 -15.40 -4.11 10.04
CA ARG A 94 -16.44 -4.62 10.93
C ARG A 94 -16.52 -6.14 10.89
N ASN A 95 -16.77 -6.73 12.05
CA ASN A 95 -17.13 -8.13 12.20
C ASN A 95 -18.61 -8.33 11.81
N PRO A 96 -19.05 -9.58 11.53
CA PRO A 96 -20.45 -9.88 11.23
C PRO A 96 -21.44 -9.47 12.33
N ASP A 97 -20.99 -9.40 13.59
CA ASP A 97 -21.77 -8.94 14.74
C ASP A 97 -21.82 -7.40 14.88
N GLY A 98 -21.17 -6.66 13.98
CA GLY A 98 -21.11 -5.21 13.97
C GLY A 98 -20.00 -4.60 14.83
N THR A 99 -19.23 -5.41 15.57
CA THR A 99 -18.07 -4.94 16.34
C THR A 99 -16.89 -4.59 15.42
N TRP A 100 -15.94 -3.80 15.92
CA TRP A 100 -14.74 -3.43 15.16
C TRP A 100 -13.63 -4.44 15.37
N LYS A 101 -12.97 -4.87 14.28
CA LYS A 101 -11.76 -5.70 14.34
C LYS A 101 -10.62 -4.99 15.06
N MET A 102 -10.49 -3.69 14.81
CA MET A 102 -9.58 -2.76 15.48
C MET A 102 -10.27 -1.41 15.66
N PRO A 103 -9.95 -0.64 16.72
CA PRO A 103 -10.55 0.68 16.92
C PRO A 103 -10.38 1.56 15.68
N PRO A 104 -11.46 2.11 15.11
CA PRO A 104 -11.34 2.98 13.94
C PRO A 104 -10.71 4.31 14.35
N PRO A 105 -10.07 5.03 13.40
CA PRO A 105 -9.60 6.38 13.67
C PRO A 105 -10.73 7.31 14.15
N PRO A 106 -10.44 8.28 15.04
CA PRO A 106 -11.47 9.09 15.70
C PRO A 106 -12.12 10.12 14.76
N TYR A 107 -11.52 10.41 13.62
CA TYR A 107 -12.09 11.29 12.60
C TYR A 107 -13.13 10.56 11.72
N PRO A 108 -14.06 11.28 11.07
CA PRO A 108 -15.05 10.68 10.17
C PRO A 108 -14.43 9.85 9.03
N PRO A 109 -15.14 8.85 8.48
CA PRO A 109 -14.67 8.11 7.31
C PRO A 109 -14.34 9.04 6.13
N ILE A 110 -13.28 8.71 5.38
CA ILE A 110 -12.86 9.47 4.21
C ILE A 110 -13.83 9.17 3.07
N ARG A 111 -14.37 10.21 2.44
CA ARG A 111 -15.38 10.12 1.37
C ARG A 111 -15.07 11.18 0.32
N THR A 112 -15.44 10.91 -0.93
CA THR A 112 -15.43 11.90 -2.02
C THR A 112 -16.86 12.27 -2.39
N ALA A 113 -17.05 13.19 -3.34
CA ALA A 113 -18.39 13.50 -3.86
C ALA A 113 -18.96 12.31 -4.67
N GLU A 114 -18.08 11.47 -5.22
CA GLU A 114 -18.38 10.37 -6.15
C GLU A 114 -18.50 9.01 -5.44
N SER A 115 -17.85 8.82 -4.28
CA SER A 115 -17.86 7.53 -3.58
C SER A 115 -17.77 7.63 -2.06
N GLN A 116 -18.43 6.67 -1.40
CA GLN A 116 -18.30 6.43 0.04
C GLN A 116 -17.36 5.26 0.37
N MET A 117 -17.14 4.36 -0.59
CA MET A 117 -16.33 3.15 -0.43
C MET A 117 -15.85 2.68 -1.80
N ASN A 118 -14.56 2.83 -2.05
CA ASN A 118 -13.91 2.29 -3.25
C ASN A 118 -12.56 1.62 -2.93
N LEU A 119 -12.28 1.31 -1.66
CA LEU A 119 -11.04 0.65 -1.24
C LEU A 119 -10.64 -0.56 -2.12
N GLU A 120 -11.62 -1.36 -2.56
CA GLU A 120 -11.37 -2.51 -3.44
C GLU A 120 -10.69 -2.12 -4.76
N THR A 121 -10.97 -0.94 -5.33
CA THR A 121 -10.33 -0.47 -6.57
C THR A 121 -8.86 -0.13 -6.37
N PHE A 122 -8.48 0.19 -5.13
CA PHE A 122 -7.10 0.41 -4.74
C PHE A 122 -6.42 -0.95 -4.55
N ILE A 123 -7.00 -1.84 -3.73
CA ILE A 123 -6.43 -3.16 -3.38
C ILE A 123 -6.32 -4.11 -4.57
N ASN A 124 -7.33 -4.16 -5.43
CA ASN A 124 -7.36 -5.10 -6.53
C ASN A 124 -6.24 -4.80 -7.53
N MET A 125 -5.29 -5.73 -7.70
CA MET A 125 -4.12 -5.56 -8.56
C MET A 125 -4.35 -5.92 -10.03
N ASN A 126 -5.60 -6.13 -10.44
CA ASN A 126 -5.92 -6.18 -11.86
C ASN A 126 -5.74 -4.79 -12.48
N PRO A 127 -5.33 -4.71 -13.76
CA PRO A 127 -5.24 -3.43 -14.45
C PRO A 127 -6.61 -2.75 -14.37
N PRO A 128 -6.66 -1.50 -13.89
CA PRO A 128 -7.93 -0.87 -13.61
C PRO A 128 -8.65 -0.49 -14.91
N SER A 129 -9.94 -0.70 -14.94
CA SER A 129 -10.84 -0.09 -15.92
C SER A 129 -11.20 1.34 -15.48
N PHE A 130 -10.21 2.24 -15.39
CA PHE A 130 -10.53 3.66 -15.16
C PHE A 130 -10.98 4.29 -16.49
N PRO A 131 -12.07 5.08 -16.53
CA PRO A 131 -12.38 5.89 -17.69
C PRO A 131 -11.22 6.86 -17.93
N VAL A 132 -10.70 6.83 -19.15
CA VAL A 132 -9.64 7.69 -19.67
C VAL A 132 -9.99 9.16 -19.33
N GLY A 133 -9.21 9.77 -18.44
CA GLY A 133 -9.45 11.13 -17.97
C GLY A 133 -8.38 11.66 -17.02
N THR A 134 -7.62 10.79 -16.35
CA THR A 134 -6.42 11.17 -15.60
C THR A 134 -5.18 11.00 -16.49
N THR A 135 -4.30 11.99 -16.50
CA THR A 135 -3.13 12.08 -17.40
C THR A 135 -2.01 11.08 -17.07
N ALA A 136 -2.13 10.31 -15.98
CA ALA A 136 -1.27 9.16 -15.70
C ALA A 136 -2.10 8.05 -15.02
N PRO A 137 -2.25 6.86 -15.63
CA PRO A 137 -2.88 5.73 -14.96
C PRO A 137 -1.99 5.25 -13.80
N PRO A 138 -2.58 4.72 -12.70
CA PRO A 138 -1.78 4.13 -11.64
C PRO A 138 -0.96 2.97 -12.19
N VAL A 139 0.32 2.96 -11.85
CA VAL A 139 1.28 2.03 -12.40
C VAL A 139 1.32 0.78 -11.54
N MET A 140 1.21 -0.36 -12.21
CA MET A 140 1.36 -1.67 -11.61
C MET A 140 2.83 -2.08 -11.72
N CYS A 141 3.55 -2.05 -10.61
CA CYS A 141 4.94 -2.50 -10.54
C CYS A 141 4.99 -3.89 -9.89
N ARG A 142 5.90 -4.74 -10.39
CA ARG A 142 6.18 -6.04 -9.74
C ARG A 142 7.24 -5.90 -8.65
N TYR A 143 8.11 -4.91 -8.76
CA TYR A 143 9.14 -4.66 -7.76
C TYR A 143 9.11 -3.20 -7.29
N ALA A 144 9.38 -2.97 -6.00
CA ALA A 144 9.48 -1.61 -5.45
C ALA A 144 10.57 -0.77 -6.15
N GLN A 145 11.64 -1.40 -6.64
CA GLN A 145 12.68 -0.75 -7.44
C GLN A 145 12.15 -0.26 -8.79
N GLU A 146 11.13 -0.90 -9.36
CA GLU A 146 10.48 -0.40 -10.58
C GLU A 146 9.65 0.85 -10.28
N ALA A 147 9.23 1.09 -9.03
CA ALA A 147 8.53 2.31 -8.65
C ALA A 147 9.42 3.55 -8.75
N GLU A 148 10.75 3.43 -8.59
CA GLU A 148 11.69 4.56 -8.77
C GLU A 148 11.73 5.07 -10.22
N VAL A 149 11.46 4.19 -11.19
CA VAL A 149 11.40 4.55 -12.63
C VAL A 149 10.26 5.53 -12.88
N TYR A 150 9.22 5.46 -12.06
CA TYR A 150 8.06 6.32 -12.15
C TYR A 150 8.12 7.39 -11.06
N ARG A 151 8.75 8.52 -11.39
CA ARG A 151 8.94 9.69 -10.52
C ARG A 151 7.60 10.31 -10.09
N PHE A 152 6.96 9.71 -9.09
CA PHE A 152 5.72 10.20 -8.50
C PHE A 152 5.95 10.54 -7.02
N ASP A 153 5.49 11.71 -6.57
CA ASP A 153 5.14 11.94 -5.17
C ASP A 153 3.90 11.08 -4.88
N GLY A 154 4.08 9.85 -4.41
CA GLY A 154 3.08 8.79 -4.57
C GLY A 154 2.85 7.95 -3.32
N SER A 155 1.59 7.56 -3.09
CA SER A 155 1.24 6.47 -2.20
C SER A 155 1.48 5.13 -2.91
N VAL A 156 2.08 4.17 -2.22
CA VAL A 156 2.25 2.80 -2.72
C VAL A 156 1.42 1.84 -1.90
N LEU A 157 0.62 1.06 -2.59
CA LEU A 157 -0.14 -0.03 -2.02
C LEU A 157 0.49 -1.37 -2.42
N LEU A 158 0.69 -2.22 -1.43
CA LEU A 158 1.16 -3.60 -1.54
C LEU A 158 -0.04 -4.54 -1.41
N SER A 159 -0.26 -5.42 -2.39
CA SER A 159 -1.25 -6.52 -2.32
C SER A 159 -0.66 -7.83 -2.81
#